data_AF-D4J570-F1
#
_entry.id   AF-D4J570-F1
#
_cell.length_a   1.000
_cell.length_b   1.000
_cell.length_c   1.000
_cell.angle_alpha   90.00
_cell.angle_beta   90.00
_cell.angle_gamma   90.00
#
_symmetry.space_group_name_H-M   'P 1'
#
loop_
_entity.id
_entity.type
_entity.pdbx_description
1 polymer ?
#
loop_
_entity_poly.entity_id
_entity_poly.type
_entity_poly.pdbx_seq_one_letter_code
_entity_poly.pdbx_strand_id
1 'polypeptide(L)'
;MEILTDIALRAHWFRSHEKAYHVSKDTMLTPAARDFIREHGITLIYEDSALEGQPEVEVSSVPESVKAVNQLPDAAESVGEPYKAMPMAAVPQGADHKPQYVNGETGEVLSVKPENMTHLHGNVLVPKTHPQIAFRGMLDSLEAKIMSLQVVASENGLHRLTDALDEVLAYVRQILSAEVLDKELGEIHLLGLDSAGLRYESHHIKEIYGIPHPMPEYRMGRICIGLNELRTFVRETELAAARAFQSGDTCTRPDIVEAMNRLSSVIYILFCRQLTGRWPGQQEPSEMKDLPGFLVEASGRHVHLTQQAIDVLFGENLHEKSPLSQPGQYASEERVRLVTAKGEIDNVVVLGPPRGAVQVEMSLTDARILGITIPVNLSGDLKGAADVILVGPKGIYNAVGSVIASKAHIHMTPEDARLYGVEDGDSVAVRLETERPVTIDDVIIRVSEKFSLAMHMDYDEANACSYKKGDMGYIIKKN
;
A
#
# COMPACT_ATOMS: atom_id res chain seq x y z
N MET A 1 29.83 17.06 -27.14
CA MET A 1 29.63 18.51 -26.94
C MET A 1 30.27 18.87 -25.61
N GLU A 2 31.42 19.54 -25.67
CA GLU A 2 32.26 19.85 -24.51
C GLU A 2 31.85 21.22 -23.94
N ILE A 3 31.79 21.36 -22.61
CA ILE A 3 31.40 22.62 -21.97
C ILE A 3 32.59 23.15 -21.17
N LEU A 4 33.10 24.31 -21.56
CA LEU A 4 34.18 24.99 -20.85
C LEU A 4 33.60 25.94 -19.81
N THR A 5 33.85 25.64 -18.54
CA THR A 5 33.43 26.43 -17.38
C THR A 5 34.54 27.35 -16.90
N ASP A 6 34.19 28.40 -16.15
CA ASP A 6 35.18 29.33 -15.58
C ASP A 6 36.09 28.62 -14.57
N ILE A 7 35.60 27.58 -13.91
CA ILE A 7 36.38 26.75 -12.98
C ILE A 7 37.50 26.01 -13.71
N ALA A 8 37.22 25.40 -14.87
CA ALA A 8 38.24 24.74 -15.68
C ALA A 8 39.30 25.74 -16.19
N LEU A 9 38.87 26.93 -16.59
CA LEU A 9 39.76 28.03 -17.00
C LEU A 9 40.63 28.55 -15.84
N ARG A 10 40.04 28.76 -14.65
CA ARG A 10 40.76 29.17 -13.45
C ARG A 10 41.79 28.13 -13.04
N ALA A 11 41.41 26.85 -13.03
CA ALA A 11 42.29 25.75 -12.67
C ALA A 11 43.50 25.64 -13.60
N HIS A 12 43.32 25.91 -14.90
CA HIS A 12 44.41 25.97 -15.87
C HIS A 12 45.26 27.22 -15.72
N TRP A 13 44.63 28.40 -15.60
CA TRP A 13 45.29 29.70 -15.49
C TRP A 13 46.17 29.79 -14.23
N PHE A 14 45.69 29.34 -13.08
CA PHE A 14 46.48 29.36 -11.83
C PHE A 14 47.71 28.43 -11.88
N ARG A 15 47.70 27.39 -12.72
CA ARG A 15 48.84 26.48 -12.88
C ARG A 15 49.83 26.95 -13.94
N SER A 16 49.34 27.47 -15.08
CA SER A 16 50.16 27.73 -16.26
C SER A 16 50.45 29.21 -16.52
N HIS A 17 49.57 30.13 -16.09
CA HIS A 17 49.54 31.54 -16.48
C HIS A 17 49.54 31.77 -18.01
N GLU A 18 49.15 30.75 -18.78
CA GLU A 18 49.12 30.82 -20.25
C GLU A 18 47.88 31.54 -20.76
N LYS A 19 48.10 32.47 -21.71
CA LYS A 19 47.04 33.24 -22.36
C LYS A 19 46.41 32.54 -23.57
N ALA A 20 46.80 31.30 -23.85
CA ALA A 20 46.23 30.50 -24.93
C ALA A 20 45.57 29.27 -24.34
N TYR A 21 44.36 28.94 -24.78
CA TYR A 21 43.61 27.79 -24.30
C TYR A 21 42.97 27.04 -25.47
N HIS A 22 43.31 25.76 -25.63
CA HIS A 22 42.89 24.92 -26.75
C HIS A 22 41.54 24.26 -26.46
N VAL A 23 40.61 24.34 -27.40
CA VAL A 23 39.24 23.82 -27.29
C VAL A 23 38.78 23.19 -28.60
N SER A 24 37.86 22.23 -28.52
CA SER A 24 37.19 21.70 -29.71
C SER A 24 36.23 22.75 -30.32
N LYS A 25 36.03 22.76 -31.65
CA LYS A 25 35.13 23.71 -32.33
C LYS A 25 33.70 23.75 -31.76
N ASP A 26 33.23 22.64 -31.19
CA ASP A 26 31.87 22.51 -30.63
C ASP A 26 31.81 22.85 -29.13
N THR A 27 32.85 23.49 -28.58
CA THR A 27 32.89 23.83 -27.15
C THR A 27 31.95 24.99 -26.82
N MET A 28 30.99 24.75 -25.95
CA MET A 28 30.14 25.80 -25.39
C MET A 28 30.80 26.46 -24.18
N LEU A 29 30.84 27.80 -24.20
CA LEU A 29 31.34 28.62 -23.10
C LEU A 29 30.19 29.02 -22.18
N THR A 30 30.34 28.78 -20.87
CA THR A 30 29.40 29.35 -19.89
C THR A 30 29.55 30.88 -19.84
N PRO A 31 28.51 31.63 -19.39
CA PRO A 31 28.61 33.08 -19.23
C PRO A 31 29.79 33.51 -18.35
N ALA A 32 30.01 32.82 -17.22
CA ALA A 32 31.14 33.07 -16.33
C ALA A 32 32.50 32.78 -16.98
N ALA A 33 32.60 31.75 -17.84
CA ALA A 33 33.81 31.46 -18.59
C ALA A 33 34.17 32.60 -19.55
N ARG A 34 33.16 33.17 -20.24
CA ARG A 34 33.34 34.32 -21.14
C ARG A 34 33.83 35.55 -20.38
N ASP A 35 33.27 35.82 -19.20
CA ASP A 35 33.70 36.94 -18.36
C ASP A 35 35.14 36.77 -17.87
N PHE A 36 35.51 35.56 -17.44
CA PHE A 36 36.88 35.25 -17.00
C PHE A 36 37.91 35.38 -18.12
N ILE A 37 37.58 34.86 -19.32
CA ILE A 37 38.41 34.98 -20.53
C ILE A 37 38.67 36.46 -20.88
N ARG A 38 37.63 37.30 -20.83
CA ARG A 38 37.73 38.74 -21.11
C ARG A 38 38.57 39.47 -20.07
N GLU A 39 38.41 39.14 -18.80
CA GLU A 39 39.12 39.76 -17.67
C GLU A 39 40.63 39.45 -17.69
N HIS A 40 41.01 38.23 -18.07
CA HIS A 40 42.40 37.76 -18.02
C HIS A 40 43.11 37.76 -19.38
N GLY A 41 42.42 38.19 -20.46
CA GLY A 41 42.97 38.29 -21.80
C GLY A 41 43.39 36.94 -22.39
N ILE A 42 42.56 35.90 -22.18
CA ILE A 42 42.80 34.55 -22.67
C ILE A 42 42.30 34.44 -24.12
N THR A 43 43.08 33.78 -24.99
CA THR A 43 42.78 33.52 -26.40
C THR A 43 42.40 32.07 -26.58
N LEU A 44 41.22 31.80 -27.15
CA LEU A 44 40.77 30.44 -27.46
C LEU A 44 41.28 29.99 -28.83
N ILE A 45 41.91 28.81 -28.89
CA ILE A 45 42.39 28.19 -30.12
C ILE A 45 41.51 26.96 -30.39
N TYR A 46 40.79 26.97 -31.51
CA TYR A 46 39.85 25.89 -31.86
C TYR A 46 40.51 24.84 -32.74
N GLU A 47 40.46 23.57 -32.34
CA GLU A 47 41.00 22.42 -33.09
C GLU A 47 39.89 21.61 -33.78
N ASP A 48 40.17 21.12 -35.00
CA ASP A 48 39.23 20.34 -35.82
C ASP A 48 39.26 18.85 -35.43
N SER A 49 38.14 18.35 -34.92
CA SER A 49 37.90 16.93 -34.64
C SER A 49 37.23 16.28 -35.85
N ALA A 50 37.91 15.33 -36.50
CA ALA A 50 37.40 14.59 -37.65
C ALA A 50 36.17 13.74 -37.30
N LEU A 51 35.21 13.73 -38.23
CA LEU A 51 33.88 13.13 -38.20
C LEU A 51 33.87 11.59 -38.23
N GLU A 52 32.92 10.99 -37.51
CA GLU A 52 32.04 9.85 -37.89
C GLU A 52 31.17 9.57 -36.65
N GLY A 53 29.88 9.93 -36.59
CA GLY A 53 28.75 9.34 -37.30
C GLY A 53 27.68 8.92 -36.27
N GLN A 54 26.61 9.70 -36.11
CA GLN A 54 25.39 9.31 -35.38
C GLN A 54 24.21 9.40 -36.35
N PRO A 55 23.24 8.46 -36.32
CA PRO A 55 21.89 8.76 -36.75
C PRO A 55 21.04 9.34 -35.61
N GLU A 56 20.06 10.11 -36.05
CA GLU A 56 19.15 11.04 -35.39
C GLU A 56 18.30 10.46 -34.25
N VAL A 57 18.00 11.32 -33.26
CA VAL A 57 16.95 11.15 -32.26
C VAL A 57 15.84 12.16 -32.57
N GLU A 58 14.62 11.68 -32.83
CA GLU A 58 13.41 12.49 -32.92
C GLU A 58 12.88 12.89 -31.53
N VAL A 59 12.30 14.10 -31.46
CA VAL A 59 11.85 14.78 -30.26
C VAL A 59 10.32 14.74 -30.14
N SER A 60 9.85 14.25 -28.99
CA SER A 60 8.68 14.70 -28.20
C SER A 60 7.25 14.69 -28.80
N SER A 61 6.36 14.02 -28.07
CA SER A 61 5.04 14.60 -27.74
C SER A 61 4.57 14.21 -26.33
N VAL A 62 4.44 15.24 -25.49
CA VAL A 62 3.52 15.55 -24.35
C VAL A 62 2.78 14.41 -23.60
N PRO A 63 2.66 14.45 -22.25
CA PRO A 63 2.15 13.36 -21.42
C PRO A 63 0.60 13.26 -21.40
N GLU A 64 0.06 12.06 -21.65
CA GLU A 64 -1.35 11.73 -21.36
C GLU A 64 -1.52 11.46 -19.85
N SER A 65 -1.90 12.49 -19.09
CA SER A 65 -2.40 12.37 -17.73
C SER A 65 -3.94 12.26 -17.71
N VAL A 66 -4.55 11.20 -18.27
CA VAL A 66 -5.93 10.71 -17.94
C VAL A 66 -6.13 9.27 -18.47
N LYS A 67 -5.44 8.25 -17.93
CA LYS A 67 -5.79 6.82 -18.13
C LYS A 67 -5.38 5.99 -16.92
N ALA A 68 -6.08 6.14 -15.80
CA ALA A 68 -5.96 5.24 -14.65
C ALA A 68 -7.29 5.14 -13.90
N VAL A 69 -8.33 4.66 -14.59
CA VAL A 69 -9.52 4.08 -13.98
C VAL A 69 -9.91 2.93 -14.91
N ASN A 70 -9.97 1.70 -14.39
CA ASN A 70 -10.14 0.42 -15.08
C ASN A 70 -8.84 -0.32 -15.43
N GLN A 71 -8.02 -0.63 -14.42
CA GLN A 71 -7.35 -1.94 -14.43
C GLN A 71 -8.15 -2.83 -13.50
N LEU A 72 -8.91 -3.76 -14.08
CA LEU A 72 -9.34 -4.97 -13.37
C LEU A 72 -8.06 -5.66 -12.87
N PRO A 73 -8.03 -6.21 -11.65
CA PRO A 73 -6.89 -7.01 -11.22
C PRO A 73 -6.67 -8.15 -12.23
N ASP A 74 -5.40 -8.45 -12.51
CA ASP A 74 -4.98 -9.51 -13.45
C ASP A 74 -5.66 -10.83 -13.07
N ALA A 75 -6.70 -11.20 -13.82
CA ALA A 75 -7.47 -12.43 -13.65
C ALA A 75 -6.69 -13.69 -14.10
N ALA A 76 -5.37 -13.62 -14.20
CA ALA A 76 -4.54 -14.62 -14.84
C ALA A 76 -3.82 -15.59 -13.88
N GLU A 77 -3.80 -15.35 -12.56
CA GLU A 77 -3.06 -16.21 -11.62
C GLU A 77 -3.92 -17.11 -10.69
N SER A 78 -5.23 -17.25 -10.93
CA SER A 78 -6.06 -18.21 -10.16
C SER A 78 -7.13 -18.97 -10.95
N VAL A 79 -6.95 -19.16 -12.27
CA VAL A 79 -7.88 -19.99 -13.07
C VAL A 79 -7.59 -21.48 -12.83
N GLY A 80 -8.09 -22.01 -11.71
CA GLY A 80 -7.95 -23.40 -11.29
C GLY A 80 -9.19 -24.29 -11.52
N GLU A 81 -10.38 -23.74 -11.78
CA GLU A 81 -11.55 -24.54 -12.13
C GLU A 81 -12.36 -23.90 -13.27
N PRO A 82 -12.82 -24.68 -14.27
CA PRO A 82 -13.73 -24.17 -15.30
C PRO A 82 -15.04 -23.69 -14.65
N TYR A 83 -15.62 -22.60 -15.17
CA TYR A 83 -16.95 -22.12 -14.78
C TYR A 83 -17.94 -23.29 -14.71
N LYS A 84 -18.31 -23.70 -13.50
CA LYS A 84 -19.32 -24.74 -13.27
C LYS A 84 -20.69 -24.18 -13.68
N ALA A 85 -21.16 -24.56 -14.86
CA ALA A 85 -22.53 -24.28 -15.28
C ALA A 85 -23.50 -24.89 -14.26
N MET A 86 -24.57 -24.17 -13.90
CA MET A 86 -25.59 -24.71 -13.01
C MET A 86 -26.20 -25.98 -13.65
N PRO A 87 -26.35 -27.07 -12.90
CA PRO A 87 -26.89 -28.31 -13.42
C PRO A 87 -28.36 -28.12 -13.83
N MET A 88 -28.65 -28.29 -15.12
CA MET A 88 -30.02 -28.36 -15.63
C MET A 88 -30.54 -29.80 -15.47
N ALA A 89 -31.65 -29.98 -14.76
CA ALA A 89 -32.32 -31.27 -14.72
C ALA A 89 -32.91 -31.61 -16.10
N ALA A 90 -32.67 -32.83 -16.59
CA ALA A 90 -33.12 -33.26 -17.92
C ALA A 90 -34.67 -33.35 -18.00
N VAL A 91 -35.25 -32.84 -19.08
CA VAL A 91 -36.71 -32.93 -19.32
C VAL A 91 -37.02 -34.27 -20.00
N PRO A 92 -37.91 -35.11 -19.44
CA PRO A 92 -38.33 -36.36 -20.07
C PRO A 92 -38.98 -36.11 -21.44
N GLN A 93 -38.72 -36.99 -22.42
CA GLN A 93 -39.37 -36.95 -23.72
C GLN A 93 -40.50 -37.98 -23.78
N GLY A 94 -41.65 -37.59 -24.35
CA GLY A 94 -42.77 -38.48 -24.60
C GLY A 94 -42.49 -39.47 -25.72
N ALA A 95 -43.44 -40.39 -25.97
CA ALA A 95 -43.36 -41.37 -27.06
C ALA A 95 -43.24 -40.72 -28.45
N ASP A 96 -43.57 -39.43 -28.57
CA ASP A 96 -43.47 -38.58 -29.75
C ASP A 96 -42.18 -37.74 -29.79
N HIS A 97 -41.20 -38.02 -28.92
CA HIS A 97 -39.95 -37.26 -28.73
C HIS A 97 -40.14 -35.80 -28.31
N LYS A 98 -41.36 -35.39 -27.93
CA LYS A 98 -41.61 -34.02 -27.44
C LYS A 98 -41.29 -33.91 -25.95
N PRO A 99 -40.75 -32.78 -25.48
CA PRO A 99 -40.53 -32.55 -24.06
C PRO A 99 -41.87 -32.62 -23.32
N GLN A 100 -41.91 -33.38 -22.22
CA GLN A 100 -43.07 -33.46 -21.34
C GLN A 100 -42.84 -32.62 -20.10
N TYR A 101 -43.48 -31.46 -20.05
CA TYR A 101 -43.54 -30.61 -18.87
C TYR A 101 -44.76 -30.96 -18.04
N VAL A 102 -44.71 -30.73 -16.74
CA VAL A 102 -45.85 -30.91 -15.82
C VAL A 102 -46.17 -29.58 -15.18
N ASN A 103 -47.41 -29.11 -15.26
CA ASN A 103 -47.85 -27.94 -14.51
C ASN A 103 -47.90 -28.29 -13.01
N GLY A 104 -47.10 -27.61 -12.19
CA GLY A 104 -46.98 -27.88 -10.76
C GLY A 104 -48.23 -27.60 -9.94
N GLU A 105 -49.16 -26.78 -10.45
CA GLU A 105 -50.42 -26.47 -9.76
C GLU A 105 -51.57 -27.40 -10.19
N THR A 106 -51.64 -27.74 -11.47
CA THR A 106 -52.77 -28.52 -12.04
C THR A 106 -52.44 -30.00 -12.32
N GLY A 107 -51.15 -30.37 -12.34
CA GLY A 107 -50.69 -31.69 -12.74
C GLY A 107 -50.78 -31.98 -14.24
N GLU A 108 -51.20 -31.01 -15.06
CA GLU A 108 -51.37 -31.17 -16.50
C GLU A 108 -50.03 -31.35 -17.23
N VAL A 109 -49.98 -32.30 -18.17
CA VAL A 109 -48.80 -32.51 -19.02
C VAL A 109 -48.85 -31.56 -20.21
N LEU A 110 -47.83 -30.71 -20.35
CA LEU A 110 -47.68 -29.74 -21.42
C LEU A 110 -46.58 -30.19 -22.39
N SER A 111 -46.83 -30.02 -23.69
CA SER A 111 -45.85 -30.31 -24.75
C SER A 111 -45.02 -29.09 -25.16
N VAL A 112 -45.39 -27.90 -24.68
CA VAL A 112 -44.71 -26.62 -24.90
C VAL A 112 -44.68 -25.87 -23.58
N LYS A 113 -43.54 -25.21 -23.27
CA LYS A 113 -43.41 -24.33 -22.11
C LYS A 113 -44.05 -22.97 -22.40
N PRO A 114 -45.13 -22.58 -21.70
CA PRO A 114 -45.71 -21.24 -21.85
C PRO A 114 -44.75 -20.15 -21.37
N GLU A 115 -44.80 -18.97 -21.99
CA GLU A 115 -43.86 -17.87 -21.71
C GLU A 115 -43.96 -17.31 -20.27
N ASN A 116 -45.16 -17.35 -19.69
CA ASN A 116 -45.43 -16.93 -18.32
C ASN A 116 -45.01 -17.97 -17.26
N MET A 117 -44.54 -19.14 -17.68
CA MET A 117 -44.12 -20.22 -16.80
C MET A 117 -42.59 -20.42 -16.82
N THR A 118 -42.06 -20.95 -15.72
CA THR A 118 -40.65 -21.31 -15.59
C THR A 118 -40.49 -22.62 -14.85
N HIS A 119 -39.29 -23.20 -14.91
CA HIS A 119 -38.99 -24.45 -14.24
C HIS A 119 -38.94 -24.24 -12.73
N LEU A 120 -39.69 -25.06 -12.00
CA LEU A 120 -39.53 -25.23 -10.57
C LEU A 120 -38.41 -26.23 -10.31
N HIS A 121 -38.64 -27.52 -10.62
CA HIS A 121 -37.64 -28.59 -10.56
C HIS A 121 -37.83 -29.52 -11.75
N GLY A 122 -36.75 -29.99 -12.39
CA GLY A 122 -36.86 -30.93 -13.50
C GLY A 122 -37.77 -30.43 -14.62
N ASN A 123 -38.81 -31.19 -14.91
CA ASN A 123 -39.83 -30.85 -15.90
C ASN A 123 -41.08 -30.17 -15.32
N VAL A 124 -41.11 -29.86 -14.03
CA VAL A 124 -42.22 -29.18 -13.38
C VAL A 124 -42.15 -27.68 -13.68
N LEU A 125 -43.26 -27.12 -14.19
CA LEU A 125 -43.43 -25.72 -14.50
C LEU A 125 -44.37 -25.04 -13.52
N VAL A 126 -44.01 -23.83 -13.09
CA VAL A 126 -44.86 -22.94 -12.30
C VAL A 126 -44.92 -21.55 -12.93
N PRO A 127 -45.94 -20.74 -12.62
CA PRO A 127 -45.95 -19.33 -13.00
C PRO A 127 -44.70 -18.61 -12.48
N LYS A 128 -44.21 -17.61 -13.23
CA LYS A 128 -43.08 -16.75 -12.79
C LYS A 128 -43.34 -16.01 -11.47
N THR A 129 -44.60 -15.85 -11.08
CA THR A 129 -45.03 -15.25 -9.80
C THR A 129 -44.93 -16.20 -8.61
N HIS A 130 -44.53 -17.46 -8.82
CA HIS A 130 -44.44 -18.45 -7.77
C HIS A 130 -43.42 -18.04 -6.68
N PRO A 131 -43.74 -18.18 -5.38
CA PRO A 131 -42.87 -17.75 -4.28
C PRO A 131 -41.44 -18.27 -4.32
N GLN A 132 -41.22 -19.54 -4.70
CA GLN A 132 -39.87 -20.10 -4.84
C GLN A 132 -39.07 -19.44 -5.97
N ILE A 133 -39.72 -19.04 -7.07
CA ILE A 133 -39.05 -18.33 -8.16
C ILE A 133 -38.65 -16.91 -7.73
N ALA A 134 -39.52 -16.24 -6.95
CA ALA A 134 -39.19 -14.96 -6.36
C ALA A 134 -38.01 -15.07 -5.36
N PHE A 135 -37.97 -16.14 -4.57
CA PHE A 135 -36.85 -16.42 -3.67
C PHE A 135 -35.52 -16.65 -4.43
N ARG A 136 -35.53 -17.43 -5.52
CA ARG A 136 -34.34 -17.59 -6.39
C ARG A 136 -33.81 -16.25 -6.90
N GLY A 137 -34.69 -15.37 -7.38
CA GLY A 137 -34.29 -14.04 -7.83
C GLY A 137 -33.71 -13.16 -6.71
N MET A 138 -34.16 -13.35 -5.46
CA MET A 138 -33.55 -12.69 -4.30
C MET A 138 -32.17 -13.25 -3.97
N LEU A 139 -31.96 -14.56 -4.09
CA LEU A 139 -30.63 -15.18 -3.95
C LEU A 139 -29.65 -14.65 -5.00
N ASP A 140 -30.06 -14.57 -6.27
CA ASP A 140 -29.23 -14.00 -7.34
C ASP A 140 -28.83 -12.55 -7.04
N SER A 141 -29.78 -11.75 -6.54
CA SER A 141 -29.53 -10.37 -6.13
C SER A 141 -28.61 -10.27 -4.91
N LEU A 142 -28.71 -11.24 -3.99
CA LEU A 142 -27.86 -11.34 -2.82
C LEU A 142 -26.42 -11.66 -3.23
N GLU A 143 -26.20 -12.59 -4.16
CA GLU A 143 -24.87 -12.87 -4.72
C GLU A 143 -24.24 -11.60 -5.32
N ALA A 144 -24.99 -10.82 -6.09
CA ALA A 144 -24.51 -9.56 -6.66
C ALA A 144 -24.11 -8.53 -5.58
N LYS A 145 -24.88 -8.43 -4.50
CA LYS A 145 -24.57 -7.54 -3.37
C LYS A 145 -23.34 -8.00 -2.59
N ILE A 146 -23.16 -9.30 -2.39
CA ILE A 146 -21.96 -9.87 -1.76
C ILE A 146 -20.73 -9.50 -2.61
N MET A 147 -20.76 -9.79 -3.91
CA MET A 147 -19.66 -9.46 -4.83
C MET A 147 -19.37 -7.95 -4.88
N SER A 148 -20.41 -7.11 -4.87
CA SER A 148 -20.22 -5.66 -4.82
C SER A 148 -19.48 -5.22 -3.55
N LEU A 149 -19.77 -5.82 -2.39
CA LEU A 149 -19.07 -5.53 -1.16
C LEU A 149 -17.65 -6.12 -1.15
N GLN A 150 -17.44 -7.29 -1.75
CA GLN A 150 -16.12 -7.89 -1.93
C GLN A 150 -15.18 -7.00 -2.74
N VAL A 151 -15.65 -6.41 -3.84
CA VAL A 151 -14.86 -5.45 -4.63
C VAL A 151 -14.40 -4.30 -3.74
N VAL A 152 -15.32 -3.70 -2.98
CA VAL A 152 -14.97 -2.59 -2.08
C VAL A 152 -14.01 -3.05 -0.98
N ALA A 153 -14.19 -4.24 -0.40
CA ALA A 153 -13.29 -4.78 0.60
C ALA A 153 -11.88 -5.03 0.04
N SER A 154 -11.79 -5.60 -1.16
CA SER A 154 -10.54 -5.88 -1.88
C SER A 154 -9.78 -4.60 -2.24
N GLU A 155 -10.47 -3.58 -2.76
CA GLU A 155 -9.90 -2.26 -3.04
C GLU A 155 -9.31 -1.58 -1.79
N ASN A 156 -9.80 -1.94 -0.60
CA ASN A 156 -9.30 -1.43 0.68
C ASN A 156 -8.29 -2.39 1.36
N GLY A 157 -7.82 -3.44 0.68
CA GLY A 157 -6.83 -4.38 1.22
C GLY A 157 -7.37 -5.28 2.35
N LEU A 158 -8.69 -5.41 2.49
CA LEU A 158 -9.32 -6.19 3.56
C LEU A 158 -9.43 -7.67 3.17
N HIS A 159 -8.28 -8.36 3.07
CA HIS A 159 -8.19 -9.74 2.61
C HIS A 159 -9.08 -10.70 3.43
N ARG A 160 -9.01 -10.64 4.77
CA ARG A 160 -9.82 -11.50 5.65
C ARG A 160 -11.33 -11.34 5.46
N LEU A 161 -11.77 -10.10 5.23
CA LEU A 161 -13.17 -9.83 4.95
C LEU A 161 -13.56 -10.35 3.57
N THR A 162 -12.66 -10.22 2.59
CA THR A 162 -12.87 -10.73 1.24
C THR A 162 -13.02 -12.25 1.25
N ASP A 163 -12.12 -12.97 1.95
CA ASP A 163 -12.17 -14.43 2.12
C ASP A 163 -13.46 -14.88 2.83
N ALA A 164 -13.84 -14.17 3.90
CA ALA A 164 -15.07 -14.48 4.62
C ALA A 164 -16.33 -14.24 3.76
N LEU A 165 -16.33 -13.21 2.91
CA LEU A 165 -17.40 -12.97 1.96
C LEU A 165 -17.41 -14.01 0.82
N ASP A 166 -16.26 -14.59 0.46
CA ASP A 166 -16.18 -15.72 -0.49
C ASP A 166 -16.83 -16.98 0.11
N GLU A 167 -16.58 -17.29 1.38
CA GLU A 167 -17.27 -18.38 2.08
C GLU A 167 -18.80 -18.16 2.08
N VAL A 168 -19.24 -16.93 2.38
CA VAL A 168 -20.66 -16.53 2.36
C VAL A 168 -21.26 -16.71 0.95
N LEU A 169 -20.56 -16.24 -0.09
CA LEU A 169 -21.01 -16.35 -1.48
C LEU A 169 -21.13 -17.81 -1.92
N ALA A 170 -20.14 -18.63 -1.57
CA ALA A 170 -20.15 -20.06 -1.85
C ALA A 170 -21.35 -20.75 -1.17
N TYR A 171 -21.66 -20.37 0.06
CA TYR A 171 -22.81 -20.93 0.77
C TYR A 171 -24.16 -20.48 0.19
N VAL A 172 -24.31 -19.22 -0.22
CA VAL A 172 -25.52 -18.75 -0.93
C VAL A 172 -25.76 -19.55 -2.21
N ARG A 173 -24.69 -19.84 -2.97
CA ARG A 173 -24.77 -20.70 -4.16
C ARG A 173 -25.15 -22.14 -3.83
N GLN A 174 -24.70 -22.66 -2.68
CA GLN A 174 -25.12 -23.98 -2.19
C GLN A 174 -26.61 -24.00 -1.84
N ILE A 175 -27.13 -22.95 -1.18
CA ILE A 175 -28.57 -22.81 -0.90
C ILE A 175 -29.37 -22.82 -2.21
N LEU A 176 -28.96 -22.00 -3.19
CA LEU A 176 -29.63 -21.96 -4.49
C LEU A 176 -29.59 -23.31 -5.20
N SER A 177 -28.45 -24.00 -5.19
CA SER A 177 -28.29 -25.33 -5.78
C SER A 177 -29.16 -26.39 -5.10
N ALA A 178 -29.19 -26.41 -3.77
CA ALA A 178 -30.01 -27.33 -2.98
C ALA A 178 -31.51 -27.10 -3.21
N GLU A 179 -31.92 -25.85 -3.42
CA GLU A 179 -33.28 -25.50 -3.75
C GLU A 179 -33.64 -25.94 -5.19
N VAL A 180 -32.83 -25.56 -6.19
CA VAL A 180 -33.08 -25.89 -7.61
C VAL A 180 -33.08 -27.40 -7.87
N LEU A 181 -32.25 -28.16 -7.16
CA LEU A 181 -32.13 -29.60 -7.30
C LEU A 181 -33.07 -30.40 -6.38
N ASP A 182 -33.85 -29.71 -5.54
CA ASP A 182 -34.69 -30.32 -4.50
C ASP A 182 -33.92 -31.35 -3.64
N LYS A 183 -32.75 -30.93 -3.15
CA LYS A 183 -31.89 -31.70 -2.26
C LYS A 183 -31.80 -31.04 -0.91
N GLU A 184 -31.66 -31.85 0.14
CA GLU A 184 -31.40 -31.37 1.49
C GLU A 184 -30.11 -30.53 1.51
N LEU A 185 -30.17 -29.37 2.16
CA LEU A 185 -29.02 -28.52 2.40
C LEU A 185 -28.20 -29.09 3.56
N GLY A 186 -26.90 -29.28 3.34
CA GLY A 186 -25.99 -29.75 4.39
C GLY A 186 -25.87 -28.78 5.56
N GLU A 187 -25.27 -29.26 6.66
CA GLU A 187 -25.05 -28.44 7.85
C GLU A 187 -24.19 -27.20 7.57
N ILE A 188 -24.62 -26.05 8.10
CA ILE A 188 -23.89 -24.80 7.97
C ILE A 188 -22.58 -24.84 8.76
N HIS A 189 -21.48 -24.58 8.06
CA HIS A 189 -20.16 -24.36 8.64
C HIS A 189 -19.54 -23.15 7.95
N LEU A 190 -19.54 -22.00 8.62
CA LEU A 190 -19.02 -20.75 8.08
C LEU A 190 -18.19 -20.03 9.14
N LEU A 191 -17.10 -19.38 8.73
CA LEU A 191 -16.20 -18.67 9.64
C LEU A 191 -15.59 -19.58 10.73
N GLY A 192 -15.50 -20.89 10.46
CA GLY A 192 -15.06 -21.90 11.41
C GLY A 192 -16.10 -22.27 12.48
N LEU A 193 -17.38 -21.91 12.29
CA LEU A 193 -18.45 -22.09 13.27
C LEU A 193 -19.62 -22.87 12.67
N ASP A 194 -20.23 -23.73 13.49
CA ASP A 194 -21.50 -24.39 13.18
C ASP A 194 -22.71 -23.48 13.49
N SER A 195 -23.94 -23.97 13.25
CA SER A 195 -25.18 -23.21 13.52
C SER A 195 -25.26 -22.70 14.98
N ALA A 196 -24.85 -23.52 15.94
CA ALA A 196 -24.89 -23.17 17.36
C ALA A 196 -23.86 -22.10 17.71
N GLY A 197 -22.64 -22.20 17.20
CA GLY A 197 -21.57 -21.22 17.34
C GLY A 197 -21.93 -19.87 16.74
N LEU A 198 -22.46 -19.87 15.51
CA LEU A 198 -22.94 -18.65 14.83
C LEU A 198 -24.05 -17.95 15.64
N ARG A 199 -24.99 -18.73 16.17
CA ARG A 199 -26.05 -18.19 17.04
C ARG A 199 -25.47 -17.64 18.33
N TYR A 200 -24.58 -18.37 18.99
CA TYR A 200 -23.97 -17.93 20.23
C TYR A 200 -23.23 -16.60 20.02
N GLU A 201 -22.36 -16.54 19.01
CA GLU A 201 -21.53 -15.37 18.75
C GLU A 201 -22.36 -14.12 18.39
N SER A 202 -23.40 -14.28 17.56
CA SER A 202 -24.28 -13.16 17.20
C SER A 202 -25.14 -12.63 18.36
N HIS A 203 -25.37 -13.42 19.41
CA HIS A 203 -26.14 -13.02 20.60
C HIS A 203 -25.27 -12.53 21.78
N HIS A 204 -24.00 -12.95 21.87
CA HIS A 204 -23.10 -12.65 22.98
C HIS A 204 -22.05 -11.60 22.60
N ILE A 205 -22.47 -10.54 21.88
CA ILE A 205 -21.56 -9.52 21.34
C ILE A 205 -20.73 -8.83 22.42
N LYS A 206 -21.34 -8.50 23.57
CA LYS A 206 -20.63 -7.85 24.68
C LYS A 206 -19.54 -8.73 25.26
N GLU A 207 -19.80 -10.03 25.36
CA GLU A 207 -18.85 -11.00 25.90
C GLU A 207 -17.66 -11.19 24.96
N ILE A 208 -17.92 -11.29 23.66
CA ILE A 208 -16.90 -11.66 22.66
C ILE A 208 -16.13 -10.43 22.16
N TYR A 209 -16.84 -9.33 21.91
CA TYR A 209 -16.30 -8.13 21.26
C TYR A 209 -16.08 -6.95 22.22
N GLY A 210 -16.55 -7.05 23.47
CA GLY A 210 -16.41 -5.97 24.46
C GLY A 210 -17.30 -4.75 24.22
N ILE A 211 -18.17 -4.78 23.21
CA ILE A 211 -19.09 -3.68 22.85
C ILE A 211 -20.55 -4.07 23.11
N PRO A 212 -21.46 -3.12 23.42
CA PRO A 212 -22.89 -3.39 23.33
C PRO A 212 -23.28 -3.72 21.88
N HIS A 213 -24.50 -4.22 21.64
CA HIS A 213 -25.00 -4.39 20.28
C HIS A 213 -24.89 -3.07 19.50
N PRO A 214 -24.04 -3.00 18.47
CA PRO A 214 -23.78 -1.76 17.75
C PRO A 214 -25.01 -1.29 16.97
N MET A 215 -25.26 0.02 17.02
CA MET A 215 -26.28 0.68 16.21
C MET A 215 -25.61 1.27 14.96
N PRO A 216 -25.92 0.78 13.75
CA PRO A 216 -25.28 1.25 12.53
C PRO A 216 -25.43 2.76 12.33
N GLU A 217 -24.32 3.47 12.10
CA GLU A 217 -24.30 4.89 11.76
C GLU A 217 -23.26 5.19 10.68
N TYR A 218 -23.45 6.26 9.90
CA TYR A 218 -22.62 6.56 8.73
C TYR A 218 -21.13 6.74 9.05
N ARG A 219 -20.80 7.12 10.29
CA ARG A 219 -19.42 7.31 10.76
C ARG A 219 -18.65 6.01 10.90
N MET A 220 -19.33 4.86 10.96
CA MET A 220 -18.71 3.53 11.00
C MET A 220 -18.02 3.15 9.68
N GLY A 221 -18.13 3.97 8.65
CA GLY A 221 -17.40 3.82 7.39
C GLY A 221 -18.09 2.90 6.39
N ARG A 222 -17.63 2.99 5.14
CA ARG A 222 -18.27 2.36 3.98
C ARG A 222 -18.41 0.84 4.12
N ILE A 223 -17.42 0.17 4.68
CA ILE A 223 -17.43 -1.29 4.86
C ILE A 223 -18.48 -1.73 5.87
N CYS A 224 -18.51 -1.13 7.07
CA CYS A 224 -19.51 -1.47 8.08
C CYS A 224 -20.93 -1.14 7.60
N ILE A 225 -21.12 -0.02 6.89
CA ILE A 225 -22.41 0.30 6.28
C ILE A 225 -22.79 -0.73 5.22
N GLY A 226 -21.86 -1.15 4.35
CA GLY A 226 -22.08 -2.19 3.36
C GLY A 226 -22.43 -3.55 3.97
N LEU A 227 -21.76 -3.94 5.06
CA LEU A 227 -22.09 -5.16 5.83
C LEU A 227 -23.49 -5.07 6.45
N ASN A 228 -23.88 -3.91 6.98
CA ASN A 228 -25.23 -3.75 7.49
C ASN A 228 -26.29 -3.76 6.38
N GLU A 229 -26.02 -3.15 5.22
CA GLU A 229 -26.89 -3.23 4.04
C GLU A 229 -27.08 -4.68 3.61
N LEU A 230 -25.97 -5.43 3.49
CA LEU A 230 -25.98 -6.84 3.14
C LEU A 230 -26.78 -7.65 4.16
N ARG A 231 -26.61 -7.40 5.46
CA ARG A 231 -27.37 -8.07 6.53
C ARG A 231 -28.86 -7.81 6.40
N THR A 232 -29.27 -6.57 6.12
CA THR A 232 -30.70 -6.25 5.92
C THR A 232 -31.25 -6.95 4.68
N PHE A 233 -30.47 -7.04 3.61
CA PHE A 233 -30.89 -7.73 2.39
C PHE A 233 -30.98 -9.26 2.57
N VAL A 234 -30.08 -9.86 3.37
CA VAL A 234 -30.19 -11.27 3.78
C VAL A 234 -31.51 -11.53 4.53
N ARG A 235 -31.92 -10.62 5.41
CA ARG A 235 -33.21 -10.73 6.14
C ARG A 235 -34.41 -10.60 5.21
N GLU A 236 -34.35 -9.73 4.20
CA GLU A 236 -35.40 -9.68 3.17
C GLU A 236 -35.48 -10.98 2.37
N THR A 237 -34.32 -11.58 2.07
CA THR A 237 -34.20 -12.86 1.38
C THR A 237 -34.71 -14.02 2.25
N GLU A 238 -34.45 -13.99 3.56
CA GLU A 238 -35.01 -14.91 4.56
C GLU A 238 -36.54 -14.85 4.57
N LEU A 239 -37.13 -13.66 4.56
CA LEU A 239 -38.59 -13.50 4.48
C LEU A 239 -39.15 -14.04 3.16
N ALA A 240 -38.41 -13.95 2.05
CA ALA A 240 -38.79 -14.57 0.78
C ALA A 240 -38.73 -16.11 0.87
N ALA A 241 -37.72 -16.68 1.54
CA ALA A 241 -37.64 -18.12 1.82
C ALA A 241 -38.84 -18.58 2.66
N ALA A 242 -39.16 -17.86 3.74
CA ALA A 242 -40.31 -18.18 4.59
C ALA A 242 -41.62 -18.16 3.80
N ARG A 243 -41.85 -17.15 2.93
CA ARG A 243 -43.01 -17.13 2.02
C ARG A 243 -43.02 -18.30 1.02
N ALA A 244 -41.85 -18.78 0.62
CA ALA A 244 -41.72 -19.85 -0.34
C ALA A 244 -41.96 -21.25 0.22
N PHE A 245 -41.62 -21.45 1.50
CA PHE A 245 -41.58 -22.78 2.09
C PHE A 245 -42.46 -22.97 3.33
N GLN A 246 -42.90 -21.90 3.98
CA GLN A 246 -43.73 -21.96 5.18
C GLN A 246 -45.19 -21.64 4.87
N SER A 247 -46.09 -22.51 5.33
CA SER A 247 -47.53 -22.33 5.26
C SER A 247 -48.16 -22.73 6.59
N GLY A 248 -48.58 -21.74 7.38
CA GLY A 248 -49.02 -21.94 8.76
C GLY A 248 -47.88 -22.52 9.61
N ASP A 249 -48.16 -23.64 10.29
CA ASP A 249 -47.19 -24.35 11.14
C ASP A 249 -46.29 -25.34 10.37
N THR A 250 -46.49 -25.50 9.05
CA THR A 250 -45.73 -26.45 8.23
C THR A 250 -44.65 -25.72 7.43
N CYS A 251 -43.41 -26.20 7.49
CA CYS A 251 -42.31 -25.74 6.66
C CYS A 251 -41.80 -26.90 5.79
N THR A 252 -41.80 -26.71 4.47
CA THR A 252 -41.38 -27.74 3.50
C THR A 252 -39.86 -27.82 3.34
N ARG A 253 -39.14 -26.71 3.58
CA ARG A 253 -37.68 -26.61 3.55
C ARG A 253 -37.15 -25.90 4.80
N PRO A 254 -37.27 -26.53 5.98
CA PRO A 254 -36.78 -25.93 7.24
C PRO A 254 -35.28 -25.69 7.21
N ASP A 255 -34.53 -26.54 6.49
CA ASP A 255 -33.09 -26.42 6.24
C ASP A 255 -32.71 -25.10 5.55
N ILE A 256 -33.43 -24.70 4.49
CA ILE A 256 -33.19 -23.43 3.79
C ILE A 256 -33.58 -22.24 4.66
N VAL A 257 -34.73 -22.30 5.32
CA VAL A 257 -35.21 -21.20 6.17
C VAL A 257 -34.25 -20.96 7.35
N GLU A 258 -33.77 -22.02 7.99
CA GLU A 258 -32.76 -21.92 9.04
C GLU A 258 -31.42 -21.39 8.50
N ALA A 259 -30.97 -21.85 7.34
CA ALA A 259 -29.74 -21.39 6.71
C ALA A 259 -29.77 -19.87 6.43
N MET A 260 -30.89 -19.34 5.94
CA MET A 260 -31.05 -17.89 5.73
C MET A 260 -31.02 -17.10 7.04
N ASN A 261 -31.64 -17.63 8.10
CA ASN A 261 -31.58 -17.01 9.44
C ASN A 261 -30.15 -16.98 9.98
N ARG A 262 -29.41 -18.09 9.84
CA ARG A 262 -28.00 -18.16 10.25
C ARG A 262 -27.10 -17.30 9.38
N LEU A 263 -27.39 -17.16 8.09
CA LEU A 263 -26.66 -16.26 7.21
C LEU A 263 -26.77 -14.80 7.68
N SER A 264 -27.94 -14.38 8.19
CA SER A 264 -28.07 -13.06 8.81
C SER A 264 -27.19 -12.93 10.07
N SER A 265 -27.01 -13.99 10.87
CA SER A 265 -26.06 -14.01 11.98
C SER A 265 -24.62 -13.89 11.48
N VAL A 266 -24.24 -14.58 10.40
CA VAL A 266 -22.90 -14.52 9.79
C VAL A 266 -22.55 -13.10 9.38
N ILE A 267 -23.42 -12.41 8.62
CA ILE A 267 -23.12 -11.04 8.20
C ILE A 267 -23.04 -10.08 9.40
N TYR A 268 -23.85 -10.32 10.44
CA TYR A 268 -23.76 -9.54 11.68
C TYR A 268 -22.46 -9.78 12.45
N ILE A 269 -21.97 -11.02 12.48
CA ILE A 269 -20.65 -11.36 13.02
C ILE A 269 -19.56 -10.62 12.24
N LEU A 270 -19.59 -10.67 10.89
CA LEU A 270 -18.63 -9.93 10.07
C LEU A 270 -18.68 -8.42 10.32
N PHE A 271 -19.87 -7.85 10.51
CA PHE A 271 -20.05 -6.46 10.91
C PHE A 271 -19.33 -6.16 12.24
N CYS A 272 -19.52 -7.00 13.26
CA CYS A 272 -18.88 -6.83 14.56
C CYS A 272 -17.36 -7.03 14.50
N ARG A 273 -16.86 -8.02 13.76
CA ARG A 273 -15.42 -8.25 13.54
C ARG A 273 -14.77 -7.07 12.84
N GLN A 274 -15.42 -6.53 11.80
CA GLN A 274 -14.93 -5.35 11.11
C GLN A 274 -14.96 -4.10 11.98
N LEU A 275 -16.05 -3.88 12.72
CA LEU A 275 -16.21 -2.71 13.57
C LEU A 275 -15.19 -2.68 14.73
N THR A 276 -14.86 -3.85 15.29
CA THR A 276 -13.95 -3.96 16.44
C THR A 276 -12.52 -4.31 16.07
N GLY A 277 -12.27 -4.71 14.82
CA GLY A 277 -10.99 -5.24 14.37
C GLY A 277 -10.64 -6.60 14.98
N ARG A 278 -11.57 -7.29 15.68
CA ARG A 278 -11.34 -8.58 16.35
C ARG A 278 -11.69 -9.74 15.41
N TRP A 279 -10.68 -10.44 14.90
CA TRP A 279 -10.84 -11.63 14.04
C TRP A 279 -10.22 -12.87 14.70
N PRO A 280 -10.78 -14.08 14.52
CA PRO A 280 -10.17 -15.31 15.00
C PRO A 280 -8.72 -15.45 14.50
N GLY A 281 -7.81 -15.90 15.37
CA GLY A 281 -6.39 -16.02 15.04
C GLY A 281 -5.60 -14.71 15.09
N GLN A 282 -6.23 -13.56 15.36
CA GLN A 282 -5.51 -12.49 16.04
C GLN A 282 -5.36 -12.91 17.51
N GLN A 283 -4.12 -12.87 18.02
CA GLN A 283 -3.97 -12.61 19.45
C GLN A 283 -4.84 -11.39 19.76
N GLU A 284 -5.68 -11.50 20.80
CA GLU A 284 -6.38 -10.35 21.38
C GLU A 284 -5.44 -9.15 21.24
N PRO A 285 -5.86 -8.04 20.61
CA PRO A 285 -5.18 -6.79 20.90
C PRO A 285 -5.37 -6.69 22.41
N SER A 286 -4.31 -7.01 23.18
CA SER A 286 -4.25 -6.68 24.58
C SER A 286 -4.84 -5.29 24.67
N GLU A 287 -5.92 -5.12 25.44
CA GLU A 287 -6.49 -3.81 25.80
C GLU A 287 -5.37 -2.80 25.69
N MET A 288 -5.44 -1.83 24.76
CA MET A 288 -4.31 -0.92 24.42
C MET A 288 -3.44 -0.73 25.66
N LYS A 289 -2.39 -1.54 25.77
CA LYS A 289 -1.19 -1.06 26.39
C LYS A 289 -0.79 -0.08 25.32
N ASP A 290 -1.02 1.20 25.58
CA ASP A 290 -0.44 2.28 24.81
C ASP A 290 0.98 1.82 24.51
N LEU A 291 1.21 1.35 23.28
CA LEU A 291 2.56 0.93 22.90
C LEU A 291 3.37 2.18 23.13
N PRO A 292 4.46 2.08 23.91
CA PRO A 292 5.12 3.29 24.38
C PRO A 292 5.47 4.14 23.16
N GLY A 293 5.24 5.45 23.26
CA GLY A 293 5.74 6.34 22.22
C GLY A 293 7.26 6.18 22.14
N PHE A 294 7.83 6.37 20.96
CA PHE A 294 9.27 6.42 20.76
C PHE A 294 9.71 7.85 20.46
N LEU A 295 10.97 8.15 20.78
CA LEU A 295 11.55 9.44 20.49
C LEU A 295 11.62 9.67 18.98
N VAL A 296 11.31 10.90 18.58
CA VAL A 296 11.45 11.35 17.21
C VAL A 296 12.64 12.29 17.12
N GLU A 297 13.47 12.09 16.11
CA GLU A 297 14.69 12.86 15.88
C GLU A 297 14.75 13.39 14.44
N ALA A 298 14.88 14.71 14.35
CA ALA A 298 15.13 15.38 13.07
C ALA A 298 16.63 15.37 12.75
N SER A 299 16.98 14.82 11.60
CA SER A 299 18.35 14.71 11.13
C SER A 299 18.68 15.84 10.16
N GLY A 300 19.67 16.65 10.54
CA GLY A 300 20.21 17.73 9.70
C GLY A 300 20.98 17.19 8.53
N ARG A 301 21.26 18.05 7.54
CA ARG A 301 22.19 17.69 6.47
C ARG A 301 23.55 17.29 7.04
N HIS A 302 24.07 16.15 6.58
CA HIS A 302 25.30 15.59 7.10
C HIS A 302 25.98 14.65 6.10
N VAL A 303 27.23 14.30 6.39
CA VAL A 303 28.05 13.42 5.56
C VAL A 303 28.64 12.29 6.40
N HIS A 304 28.56 11.08 5.86
CA HIS A 304 29.35 9.93 6.27
C HIS A 304 30.52 9.75 5.30
N LEU A 305 31.71 9.49 5.84
CA LEU A 305 32.95 9.41 5.05
C LEU A 305 33.62 8.06 5.19
N THR A 306 34.35 7.65 4.15
CA THR A 306 35.33 6.57 4.24
C THR A 306 36.63 7.08 4.88
N GLN A 307 37.49 6.17 5.36
CA GLN A 307 38.81 6.57 5.85
C GLN A 307 39.63 7.31 4.78
N GLN A 308 39.58 6.84 3.52
CA GLN A 308 40.25 7.51 2.41
C GLN A 308 39.75 8.94 2.19
N ALA A 309 38.44 9.17 2.27
CA ALA A 309 37.88 10.50 2.12
C ALA A 309 38.29 11.42 3.29
N ILE A 310 38.36 10.87 4.51
CA ILE A 310 38.85 11.59 5.70
C ILE A 310 40.30 12.01 5.50
N ASP A 311 41.17 11.10 5.06
CA ASP A 311 42.59 11.38 4.82
C ASP A 311 42.78 12.48 3.75
N VAL A 312 41.94 12.48 2.70
CA VAL A 312 41.98 13.52 1.64
C VAL A 312 41.47 14.87 2.14
N LEU A 313 40.35 14.89 2.87
CA LEU A 313 39.66 16.12 3.26
C LEU A 313 40.34 16.81 4.46
N PHE A 314 40.86 16.02 5.40
CA PHE A 314 41.34 16.50 6.71
C PHE A 314 42.80 16.11 7.00
N GLY A 315 43.30 14.99 6.46
CA GLY A 315 44.67 14.51 6.70
C GLY A 315 44.91 13.90 8.09
N GLU A 316 43.87 13.78 8.91
CA GLU A 316 43.88 13.17 10.23
C GLU A 316 42.52 12.56 10.55
N ASN A 317 42.45 11.79 11.65
CA ASN A 317 41.21 11.13 12.07
C ASN A 317 40.16 12.14 12.57
N LEU A 318 38.88 11.74 12.50
CA LEU A 318 37.77 12.55 13.01
C LEU A 318 37.81 12.68 14.53
N HIS A 319 37.48 13.88 15.03
CA HIS A 319 37.40 14.17 16.45
C HIS A 319 35.95 14.16 16.90
N GLU A 320 35.62 13.34 17.90
CA GLU A 320 34.27 13.26 18.45
C GLU A 320 33.92 14.56 19.19
N LYS A 321 32.84 15.23 18.74
CA LYS A 321 32.30 16.43 19.39
C LYS A 321 31.15 16.08 20.34
N SER A 322 30.23 15.23 19.89
CA SER A 322 29.08 14.82 20.68
C SER A 322 28.51 13.48 20.21
N PRO A 323 28.09 12.59 21.12
CA PRO A 323 27.44 11.34 20.76
C PRO A 323 26.06 11.58 20.14
N LEU A 324 25.63 10.66 19.28
CA LEU A 324 24.27 10.60 18.74
C LEU A 324 23.44 9.55 19.50
N SER A 325 22.14 9.49 19.19
CA SER A 325 21.19 8.53 19.77
C SER A 325 21.55 7.07 19.47
N GLN A 326 22.00 6.80 18.25
CA GLN A 326 22.39 5.46 17.84
C GLN A 326 23.76 5.08 18.44
N PRO A 327 23.87 3.92 19.14
CA PRO A 327 25.09 3.52 19.83
C PRO A 327 26.36 3.58 18.97
N GLY A 328 27.36 4.30 19.46
CA GLY A 328 28.67 4.44 18.81
C GLY A 328 28.70 5.37 17.60
N GLN A 329 27.59 6.02 17.23
CA GLN A 329 27.60 7.11 16.24
C GLN A 329 27.84 8.46 16.94
N TYR A 330 28.55 9.36 16.27
CA TYR A 330 28.85 10.70 16.82
C TYR A 330 28.89 11.78 15.74
N ALA A 331 28.58 13.01 16.14
CA ALA A 331 28.90 14.19 15.35
C ALA A 331 30.35 14.59 15.61
N SER A 332 31.10 14.82 14.54
CA SER A 332 32.51 15.20 14.63
C SER A 332 32.69 16.72 14.80
N GLU A 333 33.89 17.17 15.15
CA GLU A 333 34.27 18.59 15.08
C GLU A 333 34.38 19.05 13.62
N GLU A 334 34.81 18.15 12.75
CA GLU A 334 35.03 18.39 11.33
C GLU A 334 33.75 18.75 10.58
N ARG A 335 33.93 19.63 9.60
CA ARG A 335 32.88 20.14 8.72
C ARG A 335 33.38 20.17 7.30
N VAL A 336 32.47 19.91 6.36
CA VAL A 336 32.74 20.02 4.92
C VAL A 336 31.82 21.05 4.30
N ARG A 337 32.25 21.60 3.16
CA ARG A 337 31.36 22.31 2.23
C ARG A 337 30.96 21.36 1.10
N LEU A 338 29.68 21.38 0.75
CA LEU A 338 29.13 20.68 -0.40
C LEU A 338 29.07 21.64 -1.59
N VAL A 339 29.58 21.24 -2.75
CA VAL A 339 29.62 22.07 -3.95
C VAL A 339 29.12 21.31 -5.17
N THR A 340 28.28 21.97 -5.96
CA THR A 340 27.84 21.52 -7.28
C THR A 340 28.08 22.64 -8.31
N ALA A 341 27.71 22.40 -9.58
CA ALA A 341 27.78 23.43 -10.61
C ALA A 341 26.78 24.60 -10.39
N LYS A 342 25.77 24.44 -9.54
CA LYS A 342 24.68 25.42 -9.37
C LYS A 342 24.63 26.07 -8.00
N GLY A 343 25.26 25.48 -6.97
CA GLY A 343 25.23 26.03 -5.63
C GLY A 343 26.23 25.36 -4.70
N GLU A 344 26.33 25.91 -3.50
CA GLU A 344 27.14 25.37 -2.41
C GLU A 344 26.41 25.48 -1.07
N ILE A 345 26.72 24.56 -0.16
CA ILE A 345 26.25 24.58 1.23
C ILE A 345 27.47 24.38 2.14
N ASP A 346 27.74 25.38 2.97
CA ASP A 346 28.82 25.36 3.94
C ASP A 346 28.45 24.67 5.25
N ASN A 347 29.49 24.35 6.02
CA ASN A 347 29.39 23.92 7.42
C ASN A 347 28.51 22.67 7.61
N VAL A 348 28.61 21.71 6.68
CA VAL A 348 27.90 20.43 6.77
C VAL A 348 28.60 19.51 7.73
N VAL A 349 27.82 18.91 8.63
CA VAL A 349 28.29 18.05 9.73
C VAL A 349 28.86 16.76 9.16
N VAL A 350 30.03 16.34 9.66
CA VAL A 350 30.56 15.00 9.44
C VAL A 350 30.13 14.10 10.59
N LEU A 351 29.58 12.93 10.27
CA LEU A 351 29.19 11.91 11.26
C LEU A 351 30.16 10.73 11.21
N GLY A 352 30.71 10.40 12.38
CA GLY A 352 31.57 9.24 12.58
C GLY A 352 30.83 8.06 13.23
N PRO A 353 31.45 6.86 13.24
CA PRO A 353 32.78 6.55 12.72
C PRO A 353 32.83 6.45 11.18
N PRO A 354 34.02 6.30 10.57
CA PRO A 354 34.15 6.08 9.13
C PRO A 354 33.33 4.87 8.66
N ARG A 355 32.72 5.00 7.47
CA ARG A 355 31.90 3.95 6.83
C ARG A 355 32.59 3.34 5.61
N GLY A 356 31.99 2.31 5.04
CA GLY A 356 32.47 1.66 3.81
C GLY A 356 32.25 2.48 2.54
N ALA A 357 31.37 3.49 2.57
CA ALA A 357 31.08 4.37 1.45
C ALA A 357 30.87 5.81 1.93
N VAL A 358 31.12 6.77 1.04
CA VAL A 358 30.76 8.17 1.26
C VAL A 358 29.27 8.32 0.98
N GLN A 359 28.55 8.98 1.89
CA GLN A 359 27.12 9.23 1.75
C GLN A 359 26.79 10.61 2.31
N VAL A 360 26.00 11.36 1.56
CA VAL A 360 25.50 12.68 1.95
C VAL A 360 24.00 12.57 2.09
N GLU A 361 23.49 12.89 3.28
CA GLU A 361 22.06 12.94 3.57
C GLU A 361 21.67 14.41 3.75
N MET A 362 20.62 14.85 3.05
CA MET A 362 20.10 16.23 3.12
C MET A 362 18.59 16.25 2.82
N SER A 363 17.91 17.38 3.06
CA SER A 363 16.50 17.47 2.66
C SER A 363 16.33 17.77 1.17
N LEU A 364 15.12 17.59 0.63
CA LEU A 364 14.83 17.96 -0.75
C LEU A 364 14.94 19.48 -0.97
N THR A 365 14.69 20.28 0.06
CA THR A 365 14.95 21.73 0.03
C THR A 365 16.44 22.02 -0.15
N ASP A 366 17.33 21.30 0.52
CA ASP A 366 18.78 21.46 0.36
C ASP A 366 19.25 21.08 -1.06
N ALA A 367 18.68 20.00 -1.61
CA ALA A 367 18.96 19.56 -2.98
C ALA A 367 18.64 20.66 -4.01
N ARG A 368 17.55 21.41 -3.79
CA ARG A 368 17.18 22.56 -4.63
C ARG A 368 18.21 23.69 -4.56
N ILE A 369 18.78 23.96 -3.39
CA ILE A 369 19.86 24.97 -3.22
C ILE A 369 21.10 24.56 -4.02
N LEU A 370 21.47 23.28 -3.95
CA LEU A 370 22.56 22.71 -4.74
C LEU A 370 22.17 22.48 -6.22
N GLY A 371 20.91 22.69 -6.60
CA GLY A 371 20.43 22.54 -7.97
C GLY A 371 20.57 21.12 -8.56
N ILE A 372 20.57 20.11 -7.69
CA ILE A 372 20.64 18.68 -8.02
C ILE A 372 19.31 18.00 -7.72
N THR A 373 19.05 16.89 -8.39
CA THR A 373 17.91 16.02 -8.11
C THR A 373 18.43 14.77 -7.43
N ILE A 374 17.84 14.42 -6.29
CA ILE A 374 18.26 13.30 -5.45
C ILE A 374 17.05 12.40 -5.14
N PRO A 375 17.25 11.09 -4.95
CA PRO A 375 16.18 10.17 -4.58
C PRO A 375 15.90 10.23 -3.06
N VAL A 376 14.71 9.78 -2.66
CA VAL A 376 14.35 9.57 -1.25
C VAL A 376 14.60 8.10 -0.91
N ASN A 377 15.70 7.83 -0.21
CA ASN A 377 16.20 6.47 0.03
C ASN A 377 16.53 6.23 1.50
N LEU A 378 16.63 4.96 1.89
CA LEU A 378 17.19 4.59 3.20
C LEU A 378 18.72 4.70 3.17
N SER A 379 19.30 5.00 4.33
CA SER A 379 20.76 5.07 4.51
C SER A 379 21.41 3.74 4.10
N GLY A 380 22.34 3.80 3.13
CA GLY A 380 22.98 2.66 2.47
C GLY A 380 22.45 2.34 1.06
N ASP A 381 21.26 2.79 0.68
CA ASP A 381 20.74 2.67 -0.69
C ASP A 381 21.08 3.93 -1.50
N LEU A 382 22.17 3.84 -2.26
CA LEU A 382 22.67 4.92 -3.12
C LEU A 382 22.16 4.82 -4.57
N LYS A 383 21.12 4.02 -4.85
CA LYS A 383 20.59 3.88 -6.19
C LYS A 383 19.99 5.21 -6.68
N GLY A 384 20.51 5.72 -7.79
CA GLY A 384 20.08 7.00 -8.37
C GLY A 384 20.55 8.24 -7.60
N ALA A 385 21.44 8.07 -6.62
CA ALA A 385 22.03 9.17 -5.87
C ALA A 385 22.81 10.12 -6.79
N ALA A 386 22.80 11.41 -6.45
CA ALA A 386 23.52 12.41 -7.22
C ALA A 386 24.98 12.55 -6.77
N ASP A 387 25.74 13.28 -7.59
CA ASP A 387 27.14 13.61 -7.33
C ASP A 387 27.26 14.93 -6.57
N VAL A 388 28.26 15.03 -5.69
CA VAL A 388 28.65 16.30 -5.08
C VAL A 388 30.15 16.34 -4.82
N ILE A 389 30.70 17.54 -4.84
CA ILE A 389 32.09 17.76 -4.44
C ILE A 389 32.12 18.14 -2.96
N LEU A 390 32.89 17.39 -2.17
CA LEU A 390 33.18 17.71 -0.78
C LEU A 390 34.46 18.52 -0.72
N VAL A 391 34.42 19.66 -0.04
CA VAL A 391 35.60 20.51 0.19
C VAL A 391 35.88 20.56 1.69
N GLY A 392 37.05 20.03 2.07
CA GLY A 392 37.60 20.08 3.41
C GLY A 392 38.79 21.03 3.51
N PRO A 393 39.37 21.21 4.70
CA PRO A 393 40.49 22.13 4.92
C PRO A 393 41.80 21.70 4.24
N LYS A 394 41.99 20.42 3.92
CA LYS A 394 43.21 19.90 3.29
C LYS A 394 43.05 19.47 1.84
N GLY A 395 41.82 19.30 1.37
CA GLY A 395 41.60 18.75 0.03
C GLY A 395 40.15 18.77 -0.42
N ILE A 396 39.97 18.25 -1.63
CA ILE A 396 38.70 18.14 -2.32
C ILE A 396 38.46 16.67 -2.66
N TYR A 397 37.25 16.18 -2.42
CA TYR A 397 36.85 14.81 -2.71
C TYR A 397 35.62 14.80 -3.62
N ASN A 398 35.69 14.10 -4.75
CA ASN A 398 34.56 13.95 -5.64
C ASN A 398 33.68 12.77 -5.18
N ALA A 399 32.55 13.08 -4.54
CA ALA A 399 31.61 12.08 -4.02
C ALA A 399 30.55 11.78 -5.08
N VAL A 400 30.90 10.88 -6.00
CA VAL A 400 30.03 10.41 -7.08
C VAL A 400 28.99 9.44 -6.54
N GLY A 401 27.72 9.61 -6.91
CA GLY A 401 26.62 8.74 -6.55
C GLY A 401 26.40 8.62 -5.04
N SER A 402 26.56 9.72 -4.29
CA SER A 402 26.55 9.70 -2.82
C SER A 402 25.41 10.45 -2.17
N VAL A 403 24.68 11.31 -2.90
CA VAL A 403 23.69 12.21 -2.30
C VAL A 403 22.27 11.65 -2.38
N ILE A 404 21.62 11.55 -1.22
CA ILE A 404 20.22 11.12 -1.07
C ILE A 404 19.45 12.05 -0.11
N ALA A 405 18.12 12.07 -0.26
CA ALA A 405 17.23 12.52 0.80
C ALA A 405 16.89 11.33 1.70
N SER A 406 17.02 11.51 3.02
CA SER A 406 16.86 10.42 3.98
C SER A 406 15.38 10.08 4.11
N LYS A 407 15.00 8.84 3.78
CA LYS A 407 13.63 8.34 3.98
C LYS A 407 13.37 8.12 5.46
N ALA A 408 12.22 8.58 5.97
CA ALA A 408 11.82 8.34 7.35
C ALA A 408 11.85 6.85 7.73
N HIS A 409 12.43 6.56 8.91
CA HIS A 409 12.56 5.20 9.41
C HIS A 409 12.62 5.14 10.94
N ILE A 410 12.35 3.96 11.50
CA ILE A 410 12.45 3.69 12.94
C ILE A 410 13.53 2.66 13.17
N HIS A 411 14.54 3.03 13.94
CA HIS A 411 15.51 2.08 14.48
C HIS A 411 14.89 1.33 15.65
N MET A 412 15.04 0.01 15.68
CA MET A 412 14.53 -0.86 16.74
C MET A 412 15.55 -1.95 17.09
N THR A 413 15.61 -2.33 18.36
CA THR A 413 16.22 -3.61 18.73
C THR A 413 15.27 -4.77 18.38
N PRO A 414 15.75 -6.03 18.32
CA PRO A 414 14.86 -7.18 18.16
C PRO A 414 13.83 -7.32 19.30
N GLU A 415 14.12 -6.79 20.49
CA GLU A 415 13.18 -6.76 21.60
C GLU A 415 12.08 -5.72 21.38
N ASP A 416 12.44 -4.53 20.93
CA ASP A 416 11.46 -3.49 20.55
C ASP A 416 10.57 -3.99 19.42
N ALA A 417 11.13 -4.55 18.35
CA ALA A 417 10.38 -5.08 17.21
C ALA A 417 9.30 -6.10 17.65
N ARG A 418 9.66 -7.01 18.57
CA ARG A 418 8.70 -7.94 19.20
C ARG A 418 7.65 -7.24 20.05
N LEU A 419 8.02 -6.20 20.80
CA LEU A 419 7.10 -5.40 21.61
C LEU A 419 6.05 -4.68 20.73
N TYR A 420 6.48 -4.08 19.63
CA TYR A 420 5.61 -3.36 18.69
C TYR A 420 4.90 -4.29 17.68
N GLY A 421 5.31 -5.55 17.60
CA GLY A 421 4.72 -6.55 16.69
C GLY A 421 5.03 -6.26 15.22
N VAL A 422 6.26 -5.82 14.93
CA VAL A 422 6.77 -5.47 13.59
C VAL A 422 8.07 -6.22 13.30
N GLU A 423 8.44 -6.33 12.03
CA GLU A 423 9.66 -6.97 11.54
C GLU A 423 10.56 -6.00 10.77
N ASP A 424 11.81 -6.40 10.51
CA ASP A 424 12.75 -5.59 9.71
C ASP A 424 12.23 -5.40 8.28
N GLY A 425 12.21 -4.16 7.81
CA GLY A 425 11.71 -3.80 6.48
C GLY A 425 10.21 -3.51 6.42
N ASP A 426 9.46 -3.72 7.51
CA ASP A 426 8.03 -3.36 7.55
C ASP A 426 7.82 -1.86 7.32
N SER A 427 6.67 -1.53 6.73
CA SER A 427 6.22 -0.17 6.48
C SER A 427 5.05 0.16 7.39
N VAL A 428 5.23 1.14 8.28
CA VAL A 428 4.23 1.56 9.28
C VAL A 428 3.79 3.00 9.05
N ALA A 429 2.64 3.36 9.61
CA ALA A 429 2.21 4.74 9.72
C ALA A 429 2.53 5.24 11.14
N VAL A 430 3.11 6.44 11.24
CA VAL A 430 3.48 7.05 12.52
C VAL A 430 2.71 8.35 12.71
N ARG A 431 1.96 8.41 13.81
CA ARG A 431 1.31 9.63 14.28
C ARG A 431 2.32 10.45 15.10
N LEU A 432 2.49 11.70 14.71
CA LEU A 432 3.27 12.69 15.45
C LEU A 432 2.29 13.66 16.14
N GLU A 433 2.33 13.71 17.47
CA GLU A 433 1.46 14.55 18.30
C GLU A 433 2.11 15.89 18.66
N THR A 434 2.68 16.54 17.65
CA THR A 434 3.33 17.86 17.76
C THR A 434 2.32 19.00 17.74
N GLU A 435 2.77 20.27 17.79
CA GLU A 435 1.88 21.44 17.61
C GLU A 435 1.16 21.48 16.25
N ARG A 436 1.72 20.78 15.25
CA ARG A 436 1.09 20.58 13.94
C ARG A 436 0.99 19.07 13.69
N PRO A 437 -0.02 18.41 14.26
CA PRO A 437 -0.09 16.96 14.24
C PRO A 437 -0.21 16.43 12.81
N VAL A 438 0.70 15.54 12.43
CA VAL A 438 0.65 14.82 11.14
C VAL A 438 0.71 13.32 11.36
N THR A 439 0.34 12.57 10.33
CA THR A 439 0.66 11.15 10.21
C THR A 439 1.60 11.01 9.04
N ILE A 440 2.75 10.38 9.26
CA ILE A 440 3.68 10.03 8.20
C ILE A 440 3.43 8.56 7.87
N ASP A 441 2.95 8.31 6.66
CA ASP A 441 2.82 6.96 6.11
C ASP A 441 4.16 6.49 5.56
N ASP A 442 4.29 5.18 5.38
CA ASP A 442 5.45 4.54 4.76
C ASP A 442 6.79 4.77 5.49
N VAL A 443 6.74 4.78 6.82
CA VAL A 443 7.93 4.83 7.68
C VAL A 443 8.47 3.42 7.83
N ILE A 444 9.74 3.22 7.45
CA ILE A 444 10.33 1.87 7.41
C ILE A 444 10.90 1.46 8.77
N ILE A 445 10.63 0.24 9.20
CA ILE A 445 11.23 -0.37 10.39
C ILE A 445 12.61 -0.93 10.04
N ARG A 446 13.60 -0.63 10.87
CA ARG A 446 14.96 -1.17 10.79
C ARG A 446 15.34 -1.84 12.10
N VAL A 447 15.56 -3.15 12.07
CA VAL A 447 15.86 -3.95 13.26
C VAL A 447 17.34 -4.33 13.29
N SER A 448 18.01 -4.01 14.38
CA SER A 448 19.39 -4.45 14.63
C SER A 448 19.69 -4.47 16.12
N GLU A 449 20.51 -5.41 16.58
CA GLU A 449 21.03 -5.42 17.96
C GLU A 449 21.90 -4.19 18.28
N LYS A 450 22.37 -3.47 17.25
CA LYS A 450 23.19 -2.26 17.39
C LYS A 450 22.38 -0.97 17.47
N PHE A 451 21.07 -1.04 17.35
CA PHE A 451 20.19 0.13 17.34
C PHE A 451 19.66 0.49 18.71
N SER A 452 19.18 1.73 18.83
CA SER A 452 18.33 2.18 19.92
C SER A 452 17.02 2.72 19.35
N LEU A 453 15.92 2.49 20.07
CA LEU A 453 14.57 2.85 19.64
C LEU A 453 14.43 4.36 19.40
N ALA A 454 14.38 4.76 18.13
CA ALA A 454 14.15 6.15 17.72
C ALA A 454 13.67 6.21 16.26
N MET A 455 12.74 7.13 15.99
CA MET A 455 12.36 7.49 14.62
C MET A 455 13.26 8.62 14.12
N HIS A 456 13.80 8.47 12.91
CA HIS A 456 14.59 9.49 12.23
C HIS A 456 13.80 10.02 11.04
N MET A 457 13.78 11.34 10.90
CA MET A 457 13.17 12.06 9.77
C MET A 457 14.08 13.21 9.33
N ASP A 458 13.92 13.68 8.09
CA ASP A 458 14.67 14.83 7.61
C ASP A 458 14.07 16.17 8.12
N TYR A 459 14.74 17.29 7.80
CA TYR A 459 14.24 18.61 8.22
C TYR A 459 13.01 19.09 7.43
N ASP A 460 12.76 18.62 6.21
CA ASP A 460 11.54 18.99 5.49
C ASP A 460 10.33 18.34 6.19
N GLU A 461 10.45 17.08 6.61
CA GLU A 461 9.46 16.33 7.39
C GLU A 461 9.26 16.94 8.79
N ALA A 462 10.35 17.23 9.50
CA ALA A 462 10.31 17.84 10.82
C ALA A 462 9.64 19.24 10.80
N ASN A 463 9.95 20.05 9.79
CA ASN A 463 9.31 21.35 9.61
C ASN A 463 7.82 21.21 9.24
N ALA A 464 7.45 20.19 8.48
CA ALA A 464 6.06 19.93 8.10
C ALA A 464 5.17 19.63 9.31
N CYS A 465 5.72 19.05 10.38
CA CYS A 465 5.02 18.75 11.62
C CYS A 465 5.34 19.70 12.78
N SER A 466 6.07 20.81 12.57
CA SER A 466 6.47 21.71 13.67
C SER A 466 7.20 20.99 14.82
N TYR A 467 8.06 20.03 14.48
CA TYR A 467 8.82 19.21 15.42
C TYR A 467 9.64 20.04 16.43
N LYS A 468 9.65 19.58 17.68
CA LYS A 468 10.51 20.05 18.77
C LYS A 468 11.24 18.86 19.40
N LYS A 469 12.43 19.13 19.93
CA LYS A 469 13.23 18.11 20.63
C LYS A 469 12.45 17.55 21.81
N GLY A 470 12.30 16.22 21.84
CA GLY A 470 11.53 15.51 22.86
C GLY A 470 10.11 15.13 22.43
N ASP A 471 9.69 15.52 21.23
CA ASP A 471 8.44 15.04 20.66
C ASP A 471 8.49 13.52 20.45
N MET A 472 7.33 12.91 20.62
CA MET A 472 7.14 11.47 20.58
C MET A 472 6.32 11.07 19.35
N GLY A 473 6.62 9.88 18.82
CA GLY A 473 5.90 9.25 17.72
C GLY A 473 5.20 7.98 18.19
N TYR A 474 4.07 7.68 17.56
CA TYR A 474 3.25 6.51 17.87
C TYR A 474 2.93 5.76 16.58
N ILE A 475 3.24 4.45 16.54
CA ILE A 475 2.79 3.60 15.44
C ILE A 475 1.27 3.50 15.51
N ILE A 476 0.60 3.85 14.42
CA ILE A 476 -0.83 3.63 14.26
C ILE A 476 -1.04 2.37 13.42
N LYS A 477 -1.96 1.51 13.86
CA LYS A 477 -2.42 0.42 12.99
C LYS A 477 -3.19 1.04 11.83
N LYS A 478 -2.85 0.64 10.60
CA LYS A 478 -3.73 0.86 9.45
C LYS A 478 -5.01 0.07 9.73
N ASN A 479 -6.11 0.80 9.93
CA ASN A 479 -7.44 0.23 10.17
C ASN A 479 -7.98 -0.49 8.94
#